data_AF-A0ABD2PE79-F1
#
_entry.id   AF-A0ABD2PE79-F1
#
_cell.length_a   1.000
_cell.length_b   1.000
_cell.length_c   1.000
_cell.angle_alpha   90.00
_cell.angle_beta   90.00
_cell.angle_gamma   90.00
#
_symmetry.space_group_name_H-M   'P 1'
#
loop_
_entity.id
_entity.type
_entity.pdbx_description
1 polymer ?
#
loop_
_entity_poly.entity_id
_entity_poly.type
_entity_poly.pdbx_seq_one_letter_code
_entity_poly.pdbx_strand_id
1 'polypeptide(L)'
;MEEFAKTLFMAIPSVCYELENLPAFLREWRKYKLTIPTYGAIFISQDNSHVLIVQRYSGNWSFPRGKMESGENPEECAVREVFEENYLDHHVTKTPSMPSCRMEKFAKTMFMAIPSVCNEIENLPAFLREWRKYKLTIPTYGAIFISQDNSHVLIVQRYSGNWSFPRGKMESGENPEECAVREVFEEVGLDISNLIKSDEYIESKKEEKYSTLGIINVA
;
A
#
# COMPACT_ATOMS: atom_id res chain seq x y z
N MET A 1 14.17 7.09 9.77
CA MET A 1 14.74 6.21 8.72
C MET A 1 15.87 6.90 7.96
N GLU A 2 15.68 8.12 7.46
CA GLU A 2 16.73 8.87 6.75
C GLU A 2 17.94 9.19 7.65
N GLU A 3 17.69 9.57 8.90
CA GLU A 3 18.72 9.84 9.92
C GLU A 3 19.45 8.55 10.37
N PHE A 4 18.74 7.43 10.41
CA PHE A 4 19.31 6.10 10.67
C PHE A 4 20.18 5.62 9.49
N ALA A 5 19.72 5.82 8.25
CA ALA A 5 20.50 5.52 7.05
C ALA A 5 21.77 6.38 6.99
N LYS A 6 21.66 7.70 7.24
CA LYS A 6 22.82 8.61 7.35
C LYS A 6 23.83 8.10 8.40
N THR A 7 23.35 7.69 9.57
CA THR A 7 24.21 7.16 10.65
C THR A 7 24.88 5.83 10.27
N LEU A 8 24.15 4.90 9.65
CA LEU A 8 24.68 3.60 9.20
C LEU A 8 25.71 3.76 8.06
N PHE A 9 25.47 4.66 7.11
CA PHE A 9 26.39 4.93 6.00
C PHE A 9 27.65 5.70 6.44
N MET A 10 27.57 6.54 7.48
CA MET A 10 28.75 7.16 8.09
C MET A 10 29.65 6.14 8.83
N ALA A 11 29.09 5.01 9.27
CA ALA A 11 29.82 3.96 9.99
C ALA A 11 30.57 2.97 9.08
N ILE A 12 30.35 3.01 7.75
CA ILE A 12 31.01 2.13 6.77
C ILE A 12 31.76 2.99 5.74
N PRO A 13 33.05 3.34 5.98
CA PRO A 13 33.80 4.29 5.16
C PRO A 13 33.95 3.92 3.68
N SER A 14 33.78 2.63 3.34
CA SER A 14 33.86 2.13 1.96
C SER A 14 32.60 2.38 1.13
N VAL A 15 31.48 2.83 1.74
CA VAL A 15 30.21 3.10 1.05
C VAL A 15 30.01 4.61 0.81
N CYS A 16 31.00 5.44 1.15
CA CYS A 16 30.90 6.91 1.14
C CYS A 16 30.76 7.58 -0.24
N TYR A 17 30.71 6.86 -1.36
CA TYR A 17 30.75 7.49 -2.69
C TYR A 17 29.41 8.10 -3.18
N GLU A 18 28.31 7.99 -2.43
CA GLU A 18 26.99 8.44 -2.91
C GLU A 18 26.15 9.24 -1.91
N LEU A 19 26.74 9.88 -0.88
CA LEU A 19 25.94 10.70 0.05
C LEU A 19 25.31 11.93 -0.62
N GLU A 20 25.96 12.52 -1.64
CA GLU A 20 25.37 13.61 -2.44
C GLU A 20 24.17 13.15 -3.28
N ASN A 21 24.12 11.86 -3.62
CA ASN A 21 23.06 11.27 -4.43
C ASN A 21 22.05 10.46 -3.58
N LEU A 22 22.17 10.49 -2.25
CA LEU A 22 21.32 9.74 -1.32
C LEU A 22 19.82 9.98 -1.57
N PRO A 23 19.33 11.21 -1.85
CA PRO A 23 17.92 11.42 -2.19
C PRO A 23 17.51 10.69 -3.48
N ALA A 24 18.36 10.67 -4.50
CA ALA A 24 18.09 9.95 -5.76
C ALA A 24 18.14 8.43 -5.56
N PHE A 25 19.14 7.94 -4.84
CA PHE A 25 19.24 6.53 -4.44
C PHE A 25 18.00 6.10 -3.65
N LEU A 26 17.57 6.88 -2.65
CA LEU A 26 16.37 6.57 -1.86
C LEU A 26 15.11 6.56 -2.72
N ARG A 27 14.98 7.45 -3.71
CA ARG A 27 13.88 7.42 -4.69
C ARG A 27 13.89 6.13 -5.51
N GLU A 28 15.02 5.79 -6.13
CA GLU A 28 15.17 4.57 -6.93
C GLU A 28 14.97 3.31 -6.09
N TRP A 29 15.50 3.29 -4.87
CA TRP A 29 15.33 2.19 -3.92
C TRP A 29 13.87 2.00 -3.51
N ARG A 30 13.14 3.09 -3.27
CA ARG A 30 11.71 3.03 -2.97
C ARG A 30 10.90 2.54 -4.18
N LYS A 31 11.24 2.96 -5.41
CA LYS A 31 10.64 2.42 -6.65
C LYS A 31 10.85 0.92 -6.76
N TYR A 32 12.09 0.47 -6.56
CA TYR A 32 12.46 -0.94 -6.55
C TYR A 32 11.66 -1.72 -5.50
N LYS A 33 11.52 -1.18 -4.27
CA LYS A 33 10.72 -1.84 -3.22
C LYS A 33 9.26 -2.04 -3.60
N LEU A 34 8.67 -1.19 -4.44
CA LEU A 34 7.28 -1.34 -4.89
C LEU A 34 7.10 -2.51 -5.86
N THR A 35 8.14 -2.91 -6.59
CA THR A 35 8.06 -4.04 -7.56
C THR A 35 8.19 -5.40 -6.90
N ILE A 36 8.71 -5.47 -5.67
CA ILE A 36 8.92 -6.73 -4.96
C ILE A 36 7.56 -7.22 -4.40
N PRO A 37 7.14 -8.46 -4.72
CA PRO A 37 5.90 -9.03 -4.21
C PRO A 37 5.95 -9.18 -2.68
N THR A 38 4.78 -9.16 -2.04
CA THR A 38 4.63 -9.27 -0.59
C THR A 38 3.83 -10.52 -0.27
N TYR A 39 4.35 -11.35 0.63
CA TYR A 39 3.67 -12.55 1.12
C TYR A 39 3.58 -12.50 2.64
N GLY A 40 2.62 -13.25 3.19
CA GLY A 40 2.31 -13.24 4.60
C GLY A 40 1.28 -14.30 4.94
N ALA A 41 0.86 -14.33 6.20
CA ALA A 41 -0.06 -15.37 6.68
C ALA A 41 -1.12 -14.81 7.63
N ILE A 42 -2.20 -15.57 7.75
CA ILE A 42 -3.29 -15.32 8.68
C ILE A 42 -3.15 -16.35 9.79
N PHE A 43 -2.84 -15.90 11.01
CA PHE A 43 -2.83 -16.78 12.18
C PHE A 43 -4.19 -16.78 12.81
N ILE A 44 -4.69 -17.98 13.02
CA ILE A 44 -5.95 -18.24 13.71
C ILE A 44 -5.56 -19.04 14.96
N SER A 45 -6.09 -18.68 16.12
CA SER A 45 -5.85 -19.44 17.35
C SER A 45 -6.37 -20.87 17.21
N GLN A 46 -5.84 -21.82 17.99
CA GLN A 46 -6.19 -23.24 17.87
C GLN A 46 -7.69 -23.54 18.06
N ASP A 47 -8.37 -22.71 18.84
CA ASP A 47 -9.81 -22.75 19.10
C ASP A 47 -10.65 -21.92 18.09
N ASN A 48 -9.98 -21.34 17.08
CA ASN A 48 -10.55 -20.42 16.10
C ASN A 48 -11.31 -19.24 16.71
N SER A 49 -10.82 -18.68 17.80
CA SER A 49 -11.45 -17.52 18.47
C SER A 49 -10.73 -16.19 18.22
N HIS A 50 -9.48 -16.22 17.76
CA HIS A 50 -8.68 -15.01 17.56
C HIS A 50 -7.92 -15.03 16.24
N VAL A 51 -7.64 -13.84 15.74
CA VAL A 51 -6.77 -13.58 14.59
C VAL A 51 -5.61 -12.71 15.03
N LEU A 52 -4.40 -13.04 14.59
CA LEU A 52 -3.25 -12.17 14.79
C LEU A 52 -3.22 -11.05 13.74
N ILE A 53 -3.22 -9.82 14.22
CA ILE A 53 -2.91 -8.62 13.43
C ILE A 53 -1.76 -7.89 14.12
N VAL A 54 -0.83 -7.37 13.33
CA VAL A 54 0.30 -6.58 13.81
C VAL A 54 0.03 -5.10 13.57
N GLN A 55 0.38 -4.27 14.55
CA GLN A 55 0.41 -2.82 14.37
C GLN A 55 1.78 -2.41 13.87
N ARG A 56 1.84 -1.80 12.69
CA ARG A 56 3.08 -1.28 12.13
C ARG A 56 3.49 0.00 12.85
N TYR A 57 4.76 0.37 12.75
CA TYR A 57 5.28 1.65 13.26
C TYR A 57 4.52 2.88 12.75
N SER A 58 3.84 2.77 11.60
CA SER A 58 2.97 3.83 11.06
C SER A 58 1.59 3.92 11.76
N GLY A 59 1.33 3.08 12.77
CA GLY A 59 0.04 2.98 13.46
C GLY A 59 -0.99 2.08 12.77
N ASN A 60 -0.72 1.66 11.52
CA ASN A 60 -1.65 0.85 10.72
C ASN A 60 -1.64 -0.63 11.14
N TRP A 61 -2.83 -1.21 11.24
CA TRP A 61 -3.01 -2.64 11.53
C TRP A 61 -3.02 -3.48 10.25
N SER A 62 -2.30 -4.60 10.26
CA SER A 62 -2.23 -5.52 9.11
C SER A 62 -2.01 -6.97 9.54
N PHE A 63 -2.28 -7.92 8.65
CA PHE A 63 -1.75 -9.27 8.80
C PHE A 63 -0.22 -9.27 8.68
N PRO A 64 0.47 -10.17 9.40
CA PRO A 64 1.90 -10.33 9.26
C PRO A 64 2.31 -10.62 7.82
N ARG A 65 3.18 -9.78 7.26
CA ARG A 65 3.60 -9.87 5.86
C ARG A 65 4.82 -9.01 5.56
N GLY A 66 5.63 -9.45 4.61
CA GLY A 66 6.68 -8.61 4.05
C GLY A 66 7.19 -9.10 2.70
N LYS A 67 8.37 -8.61 2.33
CA LYS A 67 8.83 -8.58 0.94
C LYS A 67 9.62 -9.85 0.64
N MET A 68 9.35 -10.46 -0.52
CA MET A 68 10.06 -11.67 -0.93
C MET A 68 11.53 -11.38 -1.18
N GLU A 69 12.40 -12.23 -0.64
CA GLU A 69 13.85 -12.15 -0.85
C GLU A 69 14.28 -12.91 -2.12
N SER A 70 15.50 -12.65 -2.58
CA SER A 70 16.02 -13.31 -3.78
C SER A 70 16.23 -14.81 -3.54
N GLY A 71 15.67 -15.64 -4.42
CA GLY A 71 15.77 -17.10 -4.32
C GLY A 71 14.71 -17.75 -3.43
N GLU A 72 13.83 -16.94 -2.82
CA GLU A 72 12.75 -17.39 -1.95
C GLU A 72 11.46 -17.70 -2.75
N ASN A 73 10.68 -18.70 -2.33
CA ASN A 73 9.33 -18.91 -2.84
C ASN A 73 8.25 -18.22 -1.95
N PRO A 74 7.02 -18.04 -2.45
CA PRO A 74 5.94 -17.37 -1.70
C PRO A 74 5.71 -17.91 -0.29
N GLU A 75 5.77 -19.24 -0.11
CA GLU A 75 5.55 -19.90 1.17
C GLU A 75 6.70 -19.65 2.15
N GLU A 76 7.95 -19.73 1.69
CA GLU A 76 9.15 -19.41 2.48
C GLU A 76 9.10 -17.95 2.96
N CYS A 77 8.74 -17.03 2.06
CA CYS A 77 8.57 -15.61 2.40
C CYS A 77 7.52 -15.40 3.49
N ALA A 78 6.36 -16.03 3.34
CA ALA A 78 5.30 -15.93 4.34
C ALA A 78 5.76 -16.47 5.71
N VAL A 79 6.51 -17.58 5.75
CA VAL A 79 7.02 -18.16 7.01
C VAL A 79 8.02 -17.21 7.66
N ARG A 80 9.01 -16.73 6.89
CA ARG A 80 10.09 -15.87 7.39
C ARG A 80 9.54 -14.55 7.93
N GLU A 81 8.70 -13.86 7.17
CA GLU A 81 8.16 -12.54 7.55
C GLU A 81 7.28 -12.61 8.81
N VAL A 82 6.52 -13.69 8.97
CA VAL A 82 5.77 -13.91 10.20
C VAL A 82 6.70 -14.04 11.40
N PHE A 83 7.76 -14.84 11.25
CA PHE A 83 8.73 -15.08 12.30
C PHE A 83 9.44 -13.77 12.68
N GLU A 84 9.86 -12.99 11.69
CA GLU A 84 10.51 -11.69 11.92
C GLU A 84 9.61 -10.68 12.63
N GLU A 85 8.32 -10.60 12.24
CA GLU A 85 7.40 -9.62 12.83
C GLU A 85 6.89 -10.02 14.23
N ASN A 86 6.89 -11.32 14.57
CA ASN A 86 6.19 -11.81 15.77
C ASN A 86 7.03 -12.73 16.67
N TYR A 87 8.24 -13.13 16.28
CA TYR A 87 9.12 -14.09 16.99
C TYR A 87 8.42 -15.42 17.32
N LEU A 88 7.52 -15.81 16.43
CA LEU A 88 6.54 -16.86 16.65
C LEU A 88 6.96 -18.08 15.80
N ASP A 89 7.54 -19.10 16.44
CA ASP A 89 7.96 -20.36 15.81
C ASP A 89 6.73 -21.22 15.48
N HIS A 90 6.48 -21.52 14.20
CA HIS A 90 5.25 -22.19 13.78
C HIS A 90 5.49 -23.32 12.77
N HIS A 91 4.74 -24.41 12.95
CA HIS A 91 4.52 -25.40 11.90
C HIS A 91 3.50 -24.85 10.90
N VAL A 92 3.96 -24.36 9.76
CA VAL A 92 3.07 -24.05 8.63
C VAL A 92 2.52 -25.37 8.09
N THR A 93 1.27 -25.69 8.43
CA THR A 93 0.52 -26.71 7.72
C THR A 93 0.26 -26.16 6.32
N LYS A 94 0.87 -26.77 5.30
CA LYS A 94 0.55 -26.50 3.90
C LYS A 94 -0.97 -26.56 3.74
N THR A 95 -1.59 -25.40 3.59
CA THR A 95 -3.00 -25.35 3.23
C THR A 95 -3.10 -25.74 1.75
N PRO A 96 -4.05 -26.60 1.36
CA PRO A 96 -4.27 -26.88 -0.05
C PRO A 96 -4.49 -25.56 -0.79
N SER A 97 -3.98 -25.46 -2.03
CA SER A 97 -4.16 -24.30 -2.92
C SER A 97 -5.58 -23.75 -2.80
N MET A 98 -5.73 -22.64 -2.07
CA MET A 98 -7.02 -22.01 -1.86
C MET A 98 -7.43 -21.32 -3.15
N PRO A 99 -8.64 -21.59 -3.69
CA PRO A 99 -9.08 -20.92 -4.89
C PRO A 99 -9.15 -19.41 -4.65
N SER A 100 -8.68 -18.62 -5.63
CA SER A 100 -8.87 -17.17 -5.61
C SER A 100 -10.34 -16.83 -5.40
N CYS A 101 -10.63 -15.92 -4.47
CA CYS A 101 -11.99 -15.52 -4.17
C CYS A 101 -12.10 -14.00 -4.00
N ARG A 102 -13.29 -13.47 -4.27
CA ARG A 102 -13.58 -12.04 -4.03
C ARG A 102 -13.56 -11.77 -2.53
N MET A 103 -13.21 -10.54 -2.16
CA MET A 103 -13.12 -10.06 -0.76
C MET A 103 -14.35 -10.42 0.09
N GLU A 104 -15.55 -10.39 -0.48
CA GLU A 104 -16.79 -10.75 0.23
C GLU A 104 -16.86 -12.24 0.60
N LYS A 105 -16.48 -13.13 -0.32
CA LYS A 105 -16.38 -14.56 -0.05
C LYS A 105 -15.26 -14.83 0.95
N PHE A 106 -14.11 -14.16 0.80
CA PHE A 106 -13.00 -14.25 1.73
C PHE A 106 -13.41 -13.83 3.15
N ALA A 107 -13.98 -12.63 3.32
CA ALA A 107 -14.43 -12.11 4.60
C ALA A 107 -15.49 -13.01 5.24
N LYS A 108 -16.45 -13.52 4.46
CA LYS A 108 -17.45 -14.47 4.94
C LYS A 108 -16.82 -15.76 5.43
N THR A 109 -15.92 -16.36 4.64
CA THR A 109 -15.21 -17.58 5.04
C THR A 109 -14.38 -17.36 6.30
N MET A 110 -13.67 -16.23 6.40
CA MET A 110 -12.87 -15.88 7.58
C MET A 110 -13.77 -15.72 8.82
N PHE A 111 -14.84 -14.94 8.75
CA PHE A 111 -15.73 -14.73 9.90
C PHE A 111 -16.50 -15.98 10.30
N MET A 112 -16.86 -16.85 9.35
CA MET A 112 -17.45 -18.16 9.66
C MET A 112 -16.45 -19.09 10.35
N ALA A 113 -15.17 -19.04 9.96
CA ALA A 113 -14.12 -19.80 10.63
C ALA A 113 -13.85 -19.27 12.04
N ILE A 114 -14.09 -17.97 12.29
CA ILE A 114 -13.73 -17.28 13.53
C ILE A 114 -14.93 -16.46 14.04
N PRO A 115 -15.99 -17.10 14.55
CA PRO A 115 -17.26 -16.44 14.86
C PRO A 115 -17.15 -15.27 15.85
N SER A 116 -16.17 -15.31 16.74
CA SER A 116 -15.87 -14.25 17.73
C SER A 116 -15.32 -12.96 17.13
N VAL A 117 -14.73 -12.99 15.93
CA VAL A 117 -14.21 -11.79 15.26
C VAL A 117 -15.34 -10.94 14.67
N CYS A 118 -16.47 -11.56 14.33
CA CYS A 118 -17.64 -10.84 13.82
C CYS A 118 -18.92 -11.57 14.25
N ASN A 119 -19.59 -11.04 15.27
CA ASN A 119 -20.85 -11.59 15.77
C ASN A 119 -22.05 -11.33 14.83
N GLU A 120 -21.87 -10.56 13.75
CA GLU A 120 -22.93 -10.11 12.83
C GLU A 120 -22.73 -10.62 11.39
N ILE A 121 -22.34 -11.88 11.24
CA ILE A 121 -22.10 -12.49 9.91
C ILE A 121 -23.32 -12.37 8.99
N GLU A 122 -24.54 -12.44 9.54
CA GLU A 122 -25.78 -12.27 8.77
C GLU A 122 -25.91 -10.87 8.15
N ASN A 123 -25.38 -9.85 8.83
CA ASN A 123 -25.35 -8.46 8.34
C ASN A 123 -24.11 -8.14 7.49
N LEU A 124 -23.19 -9.09 7.28
CA LEU A 124 -21.95 -8.86 6.53
C LEU A 124 -22.16 -8.20 5.15
N PRO A 125 -23.16 -8.60 4.33
CA PRO A 125 -23.41 -7.90 3.07
C PRO A 125 -23.82 -6.44 3.26
N ALA A 126 -24.58 -6.11 4.31
CA ALA A 126 -24.94 -4.74 4.63
C ALA A 126 -23.72 -3.94 5.08
N PHE A 127 -22.92 -4.49 6.00
CA PHE A 127 -21.67 -3.88 6.45
C PHE A 127 -20.70 -3.63 5.29
N LEU A 128 -20.49 -4.61 4.40
CA LEU A 128 -19.62 -4.43 3.23
C LEU A 128 -20.16 -3.37 2.27
N ARG A 129 -21.47 -3.22 2.13
CA ARG A 129 -22.09 -2.13 1.35
C ARG A 129 -21.83 -0.78 2.00
N GLU A 130 -22.04 -0.65 3.31
CA GLU A 130 -21.78 0.59 4.05
C GLU A 130 -20.31 0.97 4.03
N TRP A 131 -19.41 0.02 4.25
CA TRP A 131 -17.97 0.23 4.14
C TRP A 131 -17.56 0.65 2.73
N ARG A 132 -18.15 0.05 1.69
CA ARG A 132 -17.94 0.50 0.30
C ARG A 132 -18.41 1.95 0.10
N LYS A 133 -19.59 2.32 0.63
CA LYS A 133 -20.10 3.71 0.58
C LYS A 133 -19.16 4.67 1.30
N TYR A 134 -18.75 4.36 2.52
CA TYR A 134 -17.76 5.13 3.27
C TYR A 134 -16.46 5.32 2.47
N LYS A 135 -15.93 4.26 1.86
CA LYS A 135 -14.71 4.40 1.02
C LYS A 135 -14.90 5.27 -0.22
N LEU A 136 -16.13 5.52 -0.66
CA LEU A 136 -16.41 6.44 -1.77
C LEU A 136 -16.42 7.90 -1.31
N THR A 137 -16.64 8.18 -0.02
CA THR A 137 -16.64 9.55 0.52
C THR A 137 -15.23 10.07 0.81
N ILE A 138 -14.25 9.18 0.97
CA ILE A 138 -12.85 9.56 1.20
C ILE A 138 -12.31 10.28 -0.05
N PRO A 139 -11.81 11.53 0.10
CA PRO A 139 -11.28 12.29 -1.02
C PRO A 139 -10.05 11.61 -1.61
N THR A 140 -9.84 11.81 -2.92
CA THR A 140 -8.66 11.29 -3.61
C THR A 140 -7.81 12.40 -4.20
N TYR A 141 -6.49 12.28 -4.03
CA TYR A 141 -5.49 13.22 -4.53
C TYR A 141 -4.47 12.49 -5.42
N GLY A 142 -3.89 13.23 -6.37
CA GLY A 142 -2.95 12.69 -7.35
C GLY A 142 -2.48 13.76 -8.32
N ALA A 143 -1.94 13.33 -9.47
CA ALA A 143 -1.37 14.26 -10.45
C ALA A 143 -1.73 13.91 -11.90
N ILE A 144 -1.80 14.95 -12.74
CA ILE A 144 -1.86 14.85 -14.20
C ILE A 144 -0.49 15.26 -14.73
N PHE A 145 0.22 14.31 -15.33
CA PHE A 145 1.47 14.60 -16.03
C PHE A 145 1.16 14.90 -17.48
N ILE A 146 1.65 16.04 -17.96
CA ILE A 146 1.55 16.46 -19.36
C ILE A 146 2.98 16.50 -19.94
N SER A 147 3.16 15.98 -21.15
CA SER A 147 4.45 16.05 -21.85
C SER A 147 4.83 17.50 -22.17
N GLN A 148 6.12 17.78 -22.32
CA GLN A 148 6.66 19.13 -22.62
C GLN A 148 5.97 19.83 -23.81
N ASP A 149 5.60 19.05 -24.83
CA ASP A 149 4.93 19.51 -26.05
C ASP A 149 3.39 19.52 -25.96
N ASN A 150 2.85 19.23 -24.78
CA ASN A 150 1.42 19.10 -24.48
C ASN A 150 0.66 18.07 -25.34
N SER A 151 1.35 17.07 -25.90
CA SER A 151 0.73 16.09 -26.79
C SER A 151 0.30 14.79 -26.10
N HIS A 152 0.84 14.49 -24.91
CA HIS A 152 0.58 13.24 -24.18
C HIS A 152 0.29 13.47 -22.70
N VAL A 153 -0.41 12.51 -22.09
CA VAL A 153 -0.64 12.45 -20.64
C VAL A 153 -0.30 11.08 -20.07
N LEU A 154 0.18 11.03 -18.82
CA LEU A 154 0.42 9.77 -18.12
C LEU A 154 -0.86 9.25 -17.47
N ILE A 155 -1.20 7.99 -17.75
CA ILE A 155 -2.31 7.25 -17.15
C ILE A 155 -1.83 5.88 -16.69
N VAL A 156 -2.37 5.39 -15.58
CA VAL A 156 -2.12 4.06 -15.04
C VAL A 156 -3.31 3.14 -15.30
N GLN A 157 -3.04 1.87 -15.61
CA GLN A 157 -4.07 0.86 -15.73
C GLN A 157 -4.28 0.15 -14.39
N ARG A 158 -5.51 0.19 -13.88
CA ARG A 158 -5.90 -0.57 -12.69
C ARG A 158 -6.03 -2.04 -13.05
N TYR A 159 -5.93 -2.91 -12.04
CA TYR A 159 -6.19 -4.36 -12.20
C TYR A 159 -7.56 -4.68 -12.82
N SER A 160 -8.55 -3.78 -12.68
CA SER A 160 -9.86 -3.91 -13.32
C SER A 160 -9.86 -3.62 -14.83
N GLY A 161 -8.71 -3.32 -15.44
CA GLY A 161 -8.55 -2.95 -16.85
C GLY A 161 -8.83 -1.47 -17.15
N ASN A 162 -9.32 -0.71 -16.18
CA ASN A 162 -9.66 0.70 -16.35
C ASN A 162 -8.42 1.59 -16.25
N TRP A 163 -8.34 2.59 -17.13
CA TRP A 163 -7.29 3.59 -17.12
C TRP A 163 -7.70 4.82 -16.31
N SER A 164 -6.77 5.37 -15.52
CA SER A 164 -6.98 6.61 -14.78
C SER A 164 -5.67 7.35 -14.54
N PHE A 165 -5.73 8.65 -14.22
CA PHE A 165 -4.58 9.35 -13.67
C PHE A 165 -4.12 8.72 -12.35
N PRO A 166 -2.81 8.78 -12.03
CA PRO A 166 -2.28 8.27 -10.78
C PRO A 166 -2.85 9.05 -9.60
N ARG A 167 -3.56 8.34 -8.72
CA ARG A 167 -4.25 8.92 -7.56
C ARG A 167 -4.74 7.85 -6.59
N GLY A 168 -4.86 8.23 -5.33
CA GLY A 168 -5.56 7.40 -4.34
C GLY A 168 -6.08 8.21 -3.17
N LYS A 169 -6.38 7.53 -2.07
CA LYS A 169 -7.23 8.07 -1.00
C LYS A 169 -6.38 8.75 0.05
N MET A 170 -6.87 9.88 0.56
CA MET A 170 -6.22 10.57 1.68
C MET A 170 -6.25 9.71 2.94
N GLU A 171 -5.10 9.62 3.62
CA GLU A 171 -4.98 8.99 4.93
C GLU A 171 -5.32 9.97 6.07
N SER A 172 -5.51 9.44 7.28
CA SER A 172 -5.83 10.28 8.44
C SER A 172 -4.64 11.16 8.83
N GLY A 173 -4.88 12.46 8.93
CA GLY A 173 -3.84 13.44 9.30
C GLY A 173 -2.95 13.88 8.13
N GLU A 174 -3.15 13.33 6.94
CA GLU A 174 -2.43 13.68 5.72
C GLU A 174 -3.07 14.92 5.06
N ASN A 175 -2.26 15.82 4.51
CA ASN A 175 -2.76 16.93 3.71
C ASN A 175 -2.90 16.55 2.21
N PRO A 176 -3.64 17.34 1.39
CA PRO A 176 -3.84 17.03 -0.03
C PRO A 176 -2.57 16.79 -0.87
N GLU A 177 -1.51 17.57 -0.62
CA GLU A 177 -0.25 17.49 -1.35
C GLU A 177 0.55 16.26 -0.95
N GLU A 178 0.64 15.99 0.35
CA GLU A 178 1.26 14.79 0.89
C GLU A 178 0.60 13.53 0.32
N CYS A 179 -0.75 13.52 0.24
CA CYS A 179 -1.50 12.43 -0.37
C CYS A 179 -1.16 12.27 -1.86
N ALA A 180 -1.17 13.37 -2.62
CA ALA A 180 -0.83 13.30 -4.05
C ALA A 180 0.59 12.79 -4.28
N VAL A 181 1.57 13.27 -3.51
CA VAL A 181 2.97 12.83 -3.59
C VAL A 181 3.08 11.35 -3.26
N ARG A 182 2.48 10.89 -2.15
CA ARG A 182 2.52 9.49 -1.72
C ARG A 182 1.87 8.57 -2.76
N GLU A 183 0.67 8.88 -3.22
CA GLU A 183 -0.08 8.04 -4.16
C GLU A 183 0.57 7.94 -5.53
N VAL A 184 1.08 9.07 -6.06
CA VAL A 184 1.83 9.08 -7.32
C VAL A 184 3.12 8.28 -7.19
N PHE A 185 3.79 8.39 -6.04
CA PHE A 185 4.98 7.61 -5.76
C PHE A 185 4.64 6.10 -5.65
N GLU A 186 3.53 5.72 -5.02
CA GLU A 186 3.09 4.32 -4.90
C GLU A 186 2.69 3.70 -6.25
N GLU A 187 1.98 4.43 -7.11
CA GLU A 187 1.44 3.89 -8.36
C GLU A 187 2.44 3.98 -9.54
N VAL A 188 3.32 4.99 -9.56
CA VAL A 188 4.21 5.28 -10.71
C VAL A 188 5.68 5.36 -10.29
N GLY A 189 5.98 5.43 -8.99
CA GLY A 189 7.34 5.57 -8.49
C GLY A 189 7.92 6.97 -8.61
N LEU A 190 7.17 7.97 -9.09
CA LEU A 190 7.67 9.32 -9.30
C LEU A 190 7.53 10.17 -8.03
N ASP A 191 8.60 10.85 -7.66
CA ASP A 191 8.58 11.82 -6.56
C ASP A 191 8.26 13.21 -7.12
N ILE A 192 7.10 13.73 -6.75
CA ILE A 192 6.58 15.03 -7.21
C ILE A 192 6.59 16.11 -6.13
N SER A 193 7.27 15.89 -5.01
CA SER A 193 7.27 16.82 -3.87
C SER A 193 7.65 18.26 -4.24
N ASN A 194 8.52 18.42 -5.24
CA ASN A 194 9.02 19.71 -5.71
C ASN A 194 8.34 20.18 -7.01
N LEU A 195 7.38 19.41 -7.53
CA LEU A 195 6.73 19.65 -8.82
C LEU A 195 5.25 20.02 -8.66
N ILE A 196 4.60 19.52 -7.62
CA ILE A 196 3.22 19.86 -7.32
C ILE A 196 3.13 21.28 -6.75
N LYS A 197 2.17 22.06 -7.23
CA LYS A 197 1.87 23.40 -6.71
C LYS A 197 0.43 23.44 -6.20
N SER A 198 0.24 24.08 -5.05
CA SER A 198 -1.06 24.19 -4.36
C SER A 198 -2.16 24.87 -5.18
N ASP A 199 -1.79 25.72 -6.15
CA ASP A 199 -2.69 26.57 -6.93
C ASP A 199 -2.98 26.06 -8.35
N GLU A 200 -2.28 25.01 -8.81
CA GLU A 200 -2.46 24.43 -10.14
C GLU A 200 -3.13 23.05 -10.04
N TYR A 201 -4.47 23.02 -9.93
CA TYR A 201 -5.23 21.77 -9.82
C TYR A 201 -6.57 21.77 -10.54
N ILE A 202 -7.06 20.57 -10.86
CA ILE A 202 -8.43 20.31 -11.31
C ILE A 202 -9.15 19.55 -10.22
N GLU A 203 -10.28 20.10 -9.76
CA GLU A 203 -11.19 19.39 -8.88
C GLU A 203 -12.39 18.85 -9.66
N SER A 204 -12.74 17.60 -9.41
CA SER A 204 -13.94 16.96 -9.92
C SER A 204 -14.72 16.37 -8.76
N LYS A 205 -15.99 16.78 -8.65
CA LYS A 205 -16.96 16.18 -7.75
C LYS A 205 -17.89 15.28 -8.55
N LYS A 206 -17.89 13.98 -8.23
CA LYS A 206 -18.86 13.02 -8.80
C LYS A 206 -19.63 12.39 -7.65
N GLU A 207 -20.93 12.65 -7.62
CA GLU A 207 -21.81 12.30 -6.48
C GLU A 207 -21.29 12.91 -5.16
N GLU A 208 -20.89 12.06 -4.21
CA GLU A 208 -20.33 12.43 -2.90
C GLU A 208 -18.80 12.32 -2.85
N LYS A 209 -18.15 11.93 -3.95
CA LYS A 209 -16.70 11.78 -4.00
C LYS A 209 -16.03 13.05 -4.52
N TYR A 210 -15.11 13.57 -3.73
CA TYR A 210 -14.19 14.62 -4.12
C TYR A 210 -12.91 14.01 -4.68
N SER A 211 -12.49 14.49 -5.85
CA SER A 211 -11.19 14.17 -6.42
C SER A 211 -10.51 15.45 -6.85
N THR A 212 -9.28 15.64 -6.40
CA THR A 212 -8.46 16.78 -6.77
C THR A 212 -7.17 16.25 -7.40
N LEU A 213 -6.79 16.80 -8.55
CA LEU A 213 -5.59 16.39 -9.27
C LEU A 213 -4.72 17.62 -9.53
N GLY A 214 -3.49 17.62 -9.02
CA GLY A 214 -2.51 18.64 -9.35
C GLY A 214 -2.07 18.51 -10.81
N ILE A 215 -1.90 19.64 -11.50
CA ILE A 215 -1.36 19.67 -12.86
C ILE A 215 0.16 19.76 -12.76
N ILE A 216 0.87 18.82 -13.37
CA ILE A 216 2.33 18.82 -13.44
C ILE A 216 2.74 18.85 -14.91
N ASN A 217 3.34 19.95 -15.31
CA ASN A 217 4.01 20.04 -16.60
C ASN A 217 5.43 19.48 -16.45
N VAL A 218 5.71 18.36 -17.13
CA VAL A 218 7.03 17.74 -17.08
C VAL A 218 7.92 18.54 -18.01
N ALA A 219 8.83 19.34 -17.45
CA ALA A 219 9.79 20.16 -18.19
C ALA A 219 10.97 19.36 -18.76
#